data_AF-A0A2A2M5T7-F1
#
_entry.id   AF-A0A2A2M5T7-F1
#
_cell.length_a   1.000
_cell.length_b   1.000
_cell.length_c   1.000
_cell.angle_alpha   90.00
_cell.angle_beta   90.00
_cell.angle_gamma   90.00
#
_symmetry.space_group_name_H-M   'P 1'
#
loop_
_entity.id
_entity.type
_entity.pdbx_description
1 polymer ?
#
loop_
_entity_poly.entity_id
_entity_poly.type
_entity_poly.pdbx_seq_one_letter_code
_entity_poly.pdbx_strand_id
1 'polypeptide(L)'
;MCNLSMIEILVLDEADQMMDLGFIHALKKIVRMIPRKRQTLFFSATMPTAIRDLAGQFLTNPKTVTRRSTARSSSRAPSMAPTVS
;
A
#
# COMPACT_ATOMS: atom_id res chain seq x y z
N MET A 1 -4.61 12.57 27.73
CA MET A 1 -4.05 13.39 26.63
C MET A 1 -2.90 12.60 26.04
N CYS A 2 -2.95 12.23 24.77
CA CYS A 2 -1.93 11.38 24.14
C CYS A 2 -0.79 12.25 23.56
N ASN A 3 0.46 11.94 23.90
CA ASN A 3 1.64 12.62 23.39
C ASN A 3 2.27 11.81 22.25
N LEU A 4 2.40 12.42 21.08
CA LEU A 4 2.93 11.79 19.87
C LEU A 4 4.35 12.26 19.51
N SER A 5 4.98 13.06 20.37
CA SER A 5 6.25 13.75 20.11
C SER A 5 7.48 12.83 20.05
N MET A 6 7.37 11.58 20.51
CA MET A 6 8.45 10.59 20.49
C MET A 6 8.26 9.53 19.39
N ILE A 7 7.34 9.73 18.44
CA ILE A 7 7.13 8.78 17.36
C ILE A 7 8.28 8.87 16.35
N GLU A 8 8.99 7.75 16.21
CA GLU A 8 10.10 7.61 15.25
C GLU A 8 9.69 6.91 13.95
N ILE A 9 8.62 6.10 13.99
CA ILE A 9 8.15 5.30 12.86
C ILE A 9 6.65 5.51 12.65
N LEU A 10 6.26 5.86 11.43
CA LEU A 10 4.87 5.90 10.98
C LEU A 10 4.65 4.80 9.94
N VAL A 11 3.65 3.95 10.15
CA VAL A 11 3.21 2.96 9.17
C VAL A 11 1.82 3.32 8.68
N LEU A 12 1.66 3.39 7.36
CA LEU A 12 0.37 3.57 6.70
C LEU A 12 0.06 2.27 5.97
N ASP A 13 -0.96 1.57 6.44
CA ASP A 13 -1.44 0.33 5.83
C ASP A 13 -2.76 0.57 5.09
N GLU A 14 -3.02 -0.24 4.06
CA GLU A 14 -4.22 -0.15 3.20
C GLU A 14 -4.52 1.29 2.74
N ALA A 15 -3.49 2.01 2.31
CA ALA A 15 -3.62 3.44 2.06
C ALA A 15 -4.59 3.79 0.92
N ASP A 16 -4.81 2.86 -0.01
CA ASP A 16 -5.87 2.92 -1.02
C ASP A 16 -7.26 2.91 -0.39
N GLN A 17 -7.55 1.97 0.52
CA GLN A 17 -8.83 1.94 1.25
C GLN A 17 -9.01 3.19 2.12
N MET A 18 -7.95 3.66 2.78
CA MET A 18 -8.02 4.91 3.55
C MET A 18 -8.41 6.11 2.68
N MET A 19 -8.00 6.13 1.41
CA MET A 19 -8.37 7.18 0.48
C MET A 19 -9.86 7.09 0.09
N ASP A 20 -10.33 5.89 -0.22
CA ASP A 20 -11.74 5.64 -0.59
C ASP A 20 -12.71 5.99 0.53
N LEU A 21 -12.32 5.77 1.79
CA LEU A 21 -13.10 6.13 2.99
C LEU A 21 -13.02 7.62 3.35
N GLY A 22 -12.24 8.43 2.62
CA GLY A 22 -12.09 9.85 2.89
C GLY A 22 -11.23 10.17 4.14
N PHE A 23 -10.47 9.19 4.66
CA PHE A 23 -9.62 9.36 5.84
C PHE A 23 -8.43 10.31 5.64
N ILE A 24 -8.21 10.80 4.42
CA ILE A 24 -7.15 11.73 4.07
C ILE A 24 -7.06 12.95 5.00
N HIS A 25 -8.19 13.51 5.39
CA HIS A 25 -8.25 14.69 6.26
C HIS A 25 -7.79 14.38 7.68
N ALA A 26 -8.21 13.22 8.22
CA ALA A 26 -7.78 12.76 9.53
C ALA A 26 -6.28 12.43 9.52
N LEU A 27 -5.80 11.78 8.46
CA LEU A 27 -4.39 11.43 8.33
C LEU A 27 -3.49 12.68 8.29
N LYS A 28 -3.89 13.72 7.54
CA LYS A 28 -3.18 15.01 7.53
C LYS A 28 -3.13 15.67 8.91
N LYS A 29 -4.18 15.51 9.74
CA LYS A 29 -4.16 16.02 11.13
C LYS A 29 -3.17 15.23 11.98
N ILE A 30 -3.20 13.90 11.94
CA ILE A 30 -2.29 13.03 12.70
C ILE A 30 -0.84 13.34 12.33
N VAL A 31 -0.54 13.44 11.03
CA VAL A 31 0.80 13.71 10.50
C VAL A 31 1.39 15.04 10.98
N ARG A 32 0.55 16.05 11.24
CA ARG A 32 0.98 17.34 11.81
C ARG A 32 1.30 17.25 13.31
N MET A 33 0.78 16.24 14.01
CA MET A 33 1.00 16.05 15.45
C MET A 33 2.24 15.21 15.76
N ILE A 34 2.82 14.54 14.76
CA ILE A 34 4.02 13.70 14.90
C ILE A 34 5.28 14.42 14.40
N PRO A 35 6.48 14.06 14.92
CA PRO A 35 7.74 14.65 14.51
C PRO A 35 7.99 14.58 13.00
N ARG A 36 8.59 15.63 12.43
CA ARG A 36 8.95 15.65 11.00
C ARG A 36 10.05 14.64 10.66
N LYS A 37 11.03 14.50 11.55
CA LYS A 37 12.10 13.51 11.41
C LYS A 37 11.59 12.17 11.92
N ARG A 38 11.15 11.32 11.00
CA ARG A 38 10.64 9.98 11.27
C ARG A 38 10.83 9.10 10.05
N GLN A 39 10.90 7.79 10.24
CA GLN A 39 10.79 6.82 9.16
C GLN A 39 9.30 6.62 8.85
N THR A 40 8.94 6.62 7.56
CA THR A 40 7.55 6.36 7.15
C THR A 40 7.51 5.16 6.20
N LEU A 41 6.63 4.22 6.47
CA LEU A 41 6.33 3.07 5.62
C LEU A 41 4.91 3.23 5.07
N PHE A 42 4.73 2.92 3.80
CA PHE A 42 3.46 3.09 3.09
C PHE A 42 3.14 1.79 2.33
N PHE A 43 2.04 1.16 2.70
CA PHE A 43 1.55 -0.08 2.13
C PHE A 43 0.19 0.18 1.48
N SER A 44 0.05 -0.33 0.26
CA SER A 44 -1.15 -0.19 -0.56
C SER A 44 -1.19 -1.34 -1.54
N ALA A 45 -2.38 -1.91 -1.76
CA ALA A 45 -2.55 -3.00 -2.73
C ALA A 45 -2.52 -2.47 -4.17
N THR A 46 -3.04 -1.25 -4.35
CA THR A 46 -3.07 -0.53 -5.61
C THR A 46 -2.19 0.71 -5.56
N MET A 47 -1.82 1.25 -6.73
CA MET A 47 -0.98 2.45 -6.82
C MET A 47 -1.40 3.39 -7.96
N PRO A 48 -2.66 3.88 -7.97
CA PRO A 48 -3.08 4.93 -8.90
C PRO A 48 -2.33 6.24 -8.61
N THR A 49 -2.38 7.19 -9.55
CA THR A 49 -1.69 8.49 -9.44
C THR A 49 -2.01 9.21 -8.12
N ALA A 50 -3.27 9.20 -7.70
CA ALA A 50 -3.71 9.84 -6.47
C ALA A 50 -3.04 9.26 -5.20
N ILE A 51 -2.82 7.94 -5.16
CA ILE A 51 -2.12 7.26 -4.05
C ILE A 51 -0.61 7.51 -4.12
N ARG A 52 -0.04 7.60 -5.33
CA ARG A 52 1.37 7.97 -5.52
C ARG A 52 1.65 9.40 -5.06
N ASP A 53 0.76 10.34 -5.39
CA ASP A 53 0.84 11.74 -4.96
C ASP A 53 0.66 11.85 -3.45
N LEU A 54 -0.19 10.99 -2.87
CA LEU A 54 -0.36 10.89 -1.43
C LEU A 54 0.91 10.39 -0.74
N ALA A 55 1.49 9.30 -1.24
CA ALA A 55 2.74 8.75 -0.75
C ALA A 55 3.87 9.80 -0.82
N GLY A 56 3.93 10.59 -1.89
CA GLY A 56 4.89 11.70 -2.04
C GLY A 56 4.76 12.81 -0.99
N GLN A 57 3.59 13.00 -0.40
CA GLN A 57 3.39 13.97 0.69
C GLN A 57 3.87 13.46 2.05
N PHE A 58 3.95 12.14 2.25
CA PHE A 58 4.28 11.53 3.54
C PHE A 58 5.67 10.89 3.59
N LEU A 59 6.22 10.50 2.46
CA LEU A 59 7.51 9.83 2.34
C LEU A 59 8.60 10.83 1.97
N THR A 60 9.83 10.58 2.42
CA THR A 60 11.02 11.33 2.03
C THR A 60 12.00 10.38 1.35
N ASN A 61 12.28 10.59 0.07
CA ASN A 61 13.16 9.75 -0.76
C ASN A 61 12.89 8.22 -0.61
N PRO A 62 11.66 7.75 -0.89
CA PRO A 62 11.28 6.37 -0.57
C PRO A 62 11.93 5.34 -1.50
N LYS A 63 12.22 4.17 -0.93
CA LYS A 63 12.46 2.96 -1.71
C LYS A 63 11.12 2.30 -2.03
N THR A 64 10.85 2.07 -3.32
CA THR A 64 9.62 1.40 -3.75
C THR A 64 9.88 -0.07 -3.98
N VAL A 65 9.05 -0.94 -3.39
CA VAL A 65 9.05 -2.38 -3.63
C VAL A 65 7.68 -2.75 -4.17
N THR A 66 7.64 -3.45 -5.29
CA THR A 66 6.38 -3.88 -5.93
C THR A 66 6.44 -5.37 -6.19
N ARG A 67 5.46 -6.11 -5.68
CA ARG A 67 5.33 -7.54 -5.96
C ARG A 67 4.49 -7.71 -7.22
N ARG A 68 5.10 -8.20 -8.31
CA ARG A 68 4.31 -8.70 -9.45
C ARG A 68 3.62 -10.00 -9.02
N SER A 69 2.31 -10.06 -9.11
CA SER A 69 1.58 -11.32 -9.05
C SER A 69 1.96 -12.13 -10.30
N THR A 70 2.84 -13.12 -10.14
CA THR A 70 2.99 -14.17 -11.14
C THR A 70 1.67 -14.95 -11.14
N ALA A 71 0.77 -14.63 -12.08
CA ALA A 71 -0.40 -15.45 -12.32
C ALA A 71 0.11 -16.88 -12.55
N ARG A 72 -0.26 -17.80 -11.66
CA ARG A 72 0.08 -19.21 -11.80
C ARG A 72 -0.63 -19.68 -13.07
N SER A 73 0.12 -19.87 -14.16
CA SER A 73 -0.40 -20.53 -15.35
C SER A 73 -0.84 -21.92 -14.92
N SER A 74 -2.15 -22.10 -14.71
CA SER A 74 -2.75 -23.41 -14.62
C SER A 74 -2.65 -24.04 -16.00
N SER A 75 -1.60 -24.82 -16.25
CA SER A 75 -1.56 -25.70 -17.40
C SER A 75 -2.74 -26.67 -17.27
N ARG A 76 -3.75 -26.46 -18.13
CA ARG A 76 -4.88 -27.36 -18.28
C ARG A 76 -4.31 -28.66 -18.84
N ALA A 77 -4.36 -29.74 -18.06
CA ALA A 77 -3.98 -31.07 -18.51
C ALA A 77 -4.73 -31.45 -19.80
N PRO A 78 -4.09 -32.08 -20.79
CA PRO A 78 -4.77 -32.49 -22.01
C PRO A 78 -5.79 -33.59 -21.68
N SER A 79 -7.05 -33.34 -22.03
CA SER A 79 -8.13 -34.32 -21.99
C SER A 79 -7.79 -35.47 -22.94
N MET A 80 -7.50 -36.66 -22.42
CA MET A 80 -7.45 -37.87 -23.24
C MET A 80 -8.87 -38.21 -23.70
N ALA A 81 -9.11 -38.17 -25.00
CA ALA A 81 -10.32 -38.75 -25.59
C ALA A 81 -10.14 -40.27 -25.70
N PRO A 82 -11.13 -41.11 -25.33
CA PRO A 82 -11.09 -42.52 -25.66
C PRO A 82 -11.46 -42.68 -27.14
N THR A 83 -10.50 -43.05 -27.97
CA THR A 83 -10.81 -43.56 -29.32
C THR A 83 -11.40 -44.96 -29.14
N VAL A 84 -12.71 -45.07 -29.35
CA VAL A 84 -13.36 -46.35 -29.63
C VAL A 84 -13.18 -46.65 -31.11
N SER A 85 -12.43 -47.70 -31.43
CA SER A 85 -12.57 -48.52 -32.64
C SER A 85 -11.92 -49.87 -32.37
#